data_AF-A0A1T0B212-F1
#
_entry.id   AF-A0A1T0B212-F1
#
_cell.length_a   1.000
_cell.length_b   1.000
_cell.length_c   1.000
_cell.angle_alpha   90.00
_cell.angle_beta   90.00
_cell.angle_gamma   90.00
#
_symmetry.space_group_name_H-M   'P 1'
#
loop_
_entity.id
_entity.type
_entity.pdbx_description
1 polymer ?
#
loop_
_entity_poly.entity_id
_entity_poly.type
_entity_poly.pdbx_seq_one_letter_code
_entity_poly.pdbx_strand_id
1 'polypeptide(L)' 'MANAMTEHSKQLRAKTAAEWKRKQRELGLAKQFSVTLETAVCDELNAILAEIGGTKAQAIKRLCELYRRQVS' A
#
# COMPACT_ATOMS: atom_id res chain seq x y z
N MET A 1 -18.44 24.74 -7.04
CA MET A 1 -17.47 23.62 -7.00
C MET A 1 -16.74 23.41 -8.36
N ALA A 2 -16.39 24.48 -9.10
CA ALA A 2 -15.84 24.36 -10.47
C ALA A 2 -14.29 24.34 -10.54
N ASN A 3 -13.60 24.95 -9.58
CA ASN A 3 -12.14 25.09 -9.63
C ASN A 3 -11.37 23.84 -9.19
N ALA A 4 -12.04 22.89 -8.54
CA ALA A 4 -11.43 21.69 -7.99
C ALA A 4 -10.92 20.70 -9.07
N MET A 5 -11.41 20.80 -10.30
CA MET A 5 -11.05 19.88 -11.40
C MET A 5 -10.06 20.48 -12.41
N THR A 6 -9.63 21.73 -12.20
CA THR A 6 -8.62 22.39 -13.05
C THR A 6 -7.29 21.64 -12.99
N GLU A 7 -6.53 21.65 -14.08
CA GLU A 7 -5.21 21.00 -14.15
C GLU A 7 -4.29 21.47 -13.02
N HIS A 8 -4.32 22.77 -12.71
CA HIS A 8 -3.57 23.35 -11.60
C HIS A 8 -3.95 22.70 -10.25
N SER A 9 -5.23 22.53 -9.95
CA SER A 9 -5.66 21.85 -8.72
C SER A 9 -5.31 20.37 -8.68
N LYS A 10 -5.34 19.66 -9.82
CA LYS A 10 -4.89 18.26 -9.90
C LYS A 10 -3.39 18.14 -9.63
N GLN A 11 -2.58 19.01 -10.24
CA GLN A 11 -1.14 19.06 -10.04
C GLN A 11 -0.77 19.39 -8.59
N LEU A 12 -1.49 20.34 -7.96
CA LEU A 12 -1.27 20.69 -6.56
C LEU A 12 -1.52 19.49 -5.64
N ARG A 13 -2.64 18.77 -5.83
CA ARG A 13 -2.92 17.55 -5.03
C ARG A 13 -1.88 16.45 -5.23
N ALA A 14 -1.42 16.25 -6.46
CA ALA A 14 -0.36 15.27 -6.76
C ALA A 14 0.95 15.62 -6.03
N LYS A 15 1.34 16.91 -6.04
CA LYS A 15 2.52 17.40 -5.31
C LYS A 15 2.37 17.22 -3.80
N THR A 16 1.23 17.62 -3.23
CA THR A 16 0.97 17.44 -1.79
C THR A 16 0.98 15.98 -1.37
N ALA A 17 0.40 15.08 -2.18
CA ALA A 17 0.42 13.65 -1.90
C ALA A 17 1.84 13.05 -1.98
N ALA A 18 2.67 13.52 -2.92
CA ALA A 18 4.06 13.10 -3.04
C ALA A 18 4.90 13.56 -1.83
N GLU A 19 4.75 14.82 -1.42
CA GLU A 19 5.43 15.35 -0.23
C GLU A 19 5.00 14.63 1.04
N TRP A 20 3.71 14.34 1.20
CA TRP A 20 3.23 13.57 2.35
C TRP A 20 3.84 12.16 2.38
N LYS A 21 3.84 11.44 1.25
CA LYS A 21 4.48 10.12 1.14
C LYS A 21 5.98 10.20 1.46
N ARG A 22 6.66 11.25 1.02
CA ARG A 22 8.08 11.47 1.32
C ARG A 22 8.31 11.67 2.82
N LYS A 23 7.52 12.55 3.47
CA LYS A 23 7.59 12.78 4.92
C LYS A 23 7.34 11.49 5.73
N GLN A 24 6.38 10.67 5.31
CA GLN A 24 6.10 9.37 5.95
C GLN A 24 7.30 8.40 5.88
N ARG A 25 8.07 8.43 4.78
CA ARG A 25 9.29 7.63 4.65
C ARG A 25 10.44 8.20 5.49
N GLU A 26 10.63 9.52 5.48
CA GLU A 26 11.66 10.20 6.28
C GLU A 26 11.45 10.00 7.79
N LEU A 27 10.20 10.01 8.25
CA LEU A 27 9.83 9.72 9.64
C LEU A 27 9.90 8.22 10.01
N GLY A 28 10.26 7.34 9.06
CA GLY A 28 10.33 5.89 9.29
C GLY A 28 8.97 5.20 9.47
N LEU A 29 7.86 5.91 9.25
CA LEU A 29 6.50 5.39 9.42
C LEU A 29 6.05 4.49 8.27
N ALA A 30 6.64 4.66 7.08
CA ALA A 30 6.35 3.85 5.91
C ALA A 30 7.64 3.44 5.20
N LYS A 31 7.79 2.13 4.96
CA LYS A 31 8.91 1.57 4.18
C LYS A 31 8.37 0.85 2.96
N GLN A 32 8.93 1.17 1.80
CA GLN A 32 8.71 0.39 0.59
C GLN A 32 9.79 -0.70 0.52
N PHE A 33 9.38 -1.91 0.18
CA PHE A 33 10.28 -3.02 -0.09
C PHE A 33 9.84 -3.73 -1.37
N SER A 34 10.82 -4.19 -2.13
CA SER A 34 10.62 -4.99 -3.34
C SER A 34 11.21 -6.36 -3.10
N VAL A 35 10.46 -7.42 -3.42
CA VAL A 35 10.88 -8.80 -3.24
C VAL A 35 10.60 -9.54 -4.53
N THR A 36 11.53 -10.42 -4.92
CA THR A 36 11.41 -11.32 -6.05
C THR A 36 11.18 -12.73 -5.51
N LEU A 37 10.10 -13.38 -5.95
CA LEU A 37 9.73 -14.75 -5.59
C LEU A 37 9.43 -15.52 -6.87
N GLU A 38 9.30 -16.84 -6.76
CA GLU A 38 8.80 -17.68 -7.84
C GLU A 38 7.39 -17.23 -8.27
N THR A 39 7.11 -17.30 -9.57
CA THR A 39 5.83 -16.86 -10.15
C THR A 39 4.64 -17.55 -9.51
N ALA A 40 4.73 -18.87 -9.29
CA ALA A 40 3.65 -19.66 -8.67
C ALA A 40 3.30 -19.14 -7.27
N VAL A 41 4.32 -18.83 -6.47
CA VAL A 41 4.16 -18.26 -5.12
C VAL A 41 3.57 -16.86 -5.17
N CYS A 42 3.94 -16.05 -6.16
CA CYS A 42 3.35 -14.73 -6.36
C CYS A 42 1.86 -14.80 -6.70
N ASP A 43 1.47 -15.75 -7.56
CA ASP A 43 0.09 -15.94 -7.98
C ASP A 43 -0.78 -16.41 -6.82
N GLU A 44 -0.30 -17.39 -6.06
CA GLU A 44 -0.97 -17.86 -4.85
C GLU A 44 -1.12 -16.74 -3.82
N LEU A 45 -0.07 -15.96 -3.57
CA LEU A 45 -0.13 -14.81 -2.66
C LEU A 45 -1.16 -13.79 -3.13
N ASN A 46 -1.22 -13.49 -4.43
CA ASN A 46 -2.22 -12.55 -4.95
C ASN A 46 -3.65 -13.09 -4.79
N ALA A 47 -3.88 -14.40 -4.97
CA ALA A 47 -5.18 -15.02 -4.72
C ALA A 47 -5.59 -14.90 -3.25
N ILE A 48 -4.71 -15.24 -2.31
CA ILE A 48 -4.95 -15.10 -0.87
C ILE A 48 -5.26 -13.63 -0.51
N LEU A 49 -4.49 -12.69 -1.03
CA LEU A 49 -4.71 -11.27 -0.75
C LEU A 49 -6.03 -10.76 -1.36
N ALA A 50 -6.48 -11.32 -2.47
CA ALA A 50 -7.78 -11.01 -3.07
C ALA A 50 -8.94 -11.54 -2.22
N GLU A 51 -8.82 -12.73 -1.64
CA GLU A 51 -9.82 -13.30 -0.73
C GLU A 51 -9.97 -12.49 0.57
N ILE A 52 -8.86 -12.01 1.14
CA ILE A 52 -8.87 -11.15 2.33
C ILE A 52 -9.59 -9.82 2.05
N GLY A 53 -9.46 -9.31 0.82
CA GLY A 53 -10.08 -8.07 0.36
C GLY A 53 -9.39 -6.79 0.83
N GLY A 54 -9.80 -5.66 0.25
CA GLY A 54 -9.21 -4.34 0.49
C GLY A 54 -7.96 -4.06 -0.35
N THR A 55 -7.10 -3.17 0.13
CA THR A 55 -5.82 -2.87 -0.57
C THR A 55 -4.78 -3.94 -0.25
N LYS A 56 -3.85 -4.20 -1.20
CA LYS A 56 -2.75 -5.16 -1.01
C LYS A 56 -1.98 -4.96 0.30
N ALA A 57 -1.75 -3.71 0.70
CA ALA A 57 -1.09 -3.37 1.96
C ALA A 57 -1.92 -3.74 3.21
N GLN A 58 -3.25 -3.53 3.18
CA GLN A 58 -4.15 -3.92 4.26
C GLN A 58 -4.24 -5.44 4.38
N ALA A 59 -4.32 -6.15 3.25
CA ALA A 59 -4.36 -7.60 3.22
C ALA A 59 -3.06 -8.21 3.76
N ILE A 60 -1.88 -7.67 3.38
CA ILE A 60 -0.58 -8.09 3.94
C ILE A 60 -0.53 -7.84 5.46
N LYS A 61 -0.98 -6.68 5.94
CA LYS A 61 -1.04 -6.39 7.39
C LYS A 61 -1.87 -7.44 8.13
N ARG A 62 -3.05 -7.77 7.59
CA ARG A 62 -3.95 -8.76 8.18
C ARG A 62 -3.35 -10.16 8.16
N LEU A 63 -2.63 -10.53 7.10
CA LEU A 63 -1.87 -11.78 7.03
C LEU A 63 -0.83 -11.87 8.16
N CYS A 64 -0.06 -10.80 8.41
CA CYS A 64 0.90 -10.76 9.51
C CYS A 64 0.22 -10.90 10.89
N GLU A 65 -0.94 -10.29 11.08
CA GLU A 65 -1.71 -10.41 12.32
C GLU A 65 -2.24 -11.84 12.55
N LEU A 66 -2.73 -12.49 11.50
CA LEU A 66 -3.18 -13.89 11.54
C LEU A 66 -2.03 -14.84 11.88
N TYR A 67 -0.88 -14.67 11.22
CA TYR A 67 0.32 -15.48 11.50
C TYR A 67 0.78 -15.32 12.95
N ARG A 68 0.84 -14.09 13.48
CA ARG A 68 1.22 -13.85 14.88
C ARG A 68 0.25 -14.46 15.89
N ARG A 69 -1.03 -14.59 15.54
CA ARG A 69 -2.04 -15.24 16.41
C ARG A 69 -1.93 -16.76 16.43
N GLN A 70 -1.43 -17.37 15.37
CA GLN A 70 -1.23 -18.83 15.32
C GLN A 70 0.02 -19.30 16.05
N VAL A 71 1.05 -18.45 16.12
CA VAL A 71 2.35 -18.77 16.74
C VAL A 71 2.39 -18.41 18.24
N SER A 72 1.35 -17.74 18.74
CA SER A 72 1.23 -17.32 20.15
C SER A 72 0.26 -18.22 20.92
#